data_AF-B0DJV3-F1
#
_entry.id   AF-B0DJV3-F1
#
_cell.length_a   1.000
_cell.length_b   1.000
_cell.length_c   1.000
_cell.angle_alpha   90.00
_cell.angle_beta   90.00
_cell.angle_gamma   90.00
#
_symmetry.space_group_name_H-M   'P 1'
#
loop_
_entity.id
_entity.type
_entity.pdbx_description
1 polymer ?
#
loop_
_entity_poly.entity_id
_entity_poly.type
_entity_poly.pdbx_seq_one_letter_code
_entity_poly.pdbx_strand_id
1 'polypeptide(L)'
;MSTQELWKFILIAIEEPSDYGGLENEAQIEHFKTCIDRSGNYPLFVQLAGDGHDPDPHLLDNIYDLLKLCSHRIDHFSSLGLPSLVETLGALNLPILTSMAYKSYADWWWCLAKDAPLLRSISLSHLPLSTDDLKWEELNELRLIRCRWKTCLNDLCLARNLVHCHIRGLDPFHEFNDDGSMAQLPHLSTLIMSNPFAAMLTIVLDRIETPALKRLEVQWEEEVLEPLISITHLVARSSCSLDQLGITAHPITDSRLAMGCLDSIPNLSRLELYLNEDNANHVINHLNHTAQPLDIYMNRVLFPNLHQVIDEIPLISHYKVLFDEMDERPVGNFKLVQRRIFYINDLTLELYKGVERRPLRDLLN
;
A
#
# COMPACT_ATOMS: atom_id res chain seq x y z
N MET A 1 -14.61 -1.12 24.04
CA MET A 1 -13.47 -0.20 24.12
C MET A 1 -13.57 0.60 25.40
N SER A 2 -12.46 0.85 26.10
CA SER A 2 -12.43 1.89 27.14
C SER A 2 -12.25 3.26 26.49
N THR A 3 -12.66 4.34 27.18
CA THR A 3 -12.49 5.71 26.66
C THR A 3 -11.03 6.08 26.43
N GLN A 4 -10.08 5.39 27.08
CA GLN A 4 -8.63 5.60 26.95
C GLN A 4 -8.09 5.08 25.60
N GLU A 5 -8.76 4.12 24.96
CA GLU A 5 -8.27 3.55 23.70
C GLU A 5 -8.37 4.51 22.51
N LEU A 6 -9.31 5.46 22.59
CA LEU A 6 -9.49 6.51 21.59
C LEU A 6 -8.32 7.52 21.56
N TRP A 7 -7.50 7.58 22.62
CA TRP A 7 -6.39 8.53 22.77
C TRP A 7 -5.02 7.90 22.43
N LYS A 8 -4.99 6.62 22.01
CA LYS A 8 -3.76 5.93 21.61
C LYS A 8 -3.19 6.45 20.29
N PHE A 9 -4.04 6.97 19.41
CA PHE A 9 -3.66 7.52 18.11
C PHE A 9 -3.47 9.04 18.24
N ILE A 10 -2.28 9.52 17.91
CA ILE A 10 -1.90 10.92 17.97
C ILE A 10 -1.42 11.33 16.58
N LEU A 11 -2.17 12.20 15.94
CA LEU A 11 -1.79 12.83 14.67
C LEU A 11 -1.49 14.31 14.92
N ILE A 12 -0.33 14.75 14.46
CA ILE A 12 0.04 16.17 14.43
C ILE A 12 0.30 16.52 12.96
N ALA A 13 -0.61 17.28 12.38
CA ALA A 13 -0.37 17.97 11.13
C ALA A 13 0.44 19.24 11.46
N ILE A 14 1.58 19.39 10.81
CA ILE A 14 2.47 20.54 10.92
C ILE A 14 2.46 21.23 9.56
N GLU A 15 1.69 22.30 9.46
CA GLU A 15 1.55 23.10 8.24
C GLU A 15 2.37 24.39 8.42
N GLU A 16 2.90 24.97 7.34
CA GLU A 16 3.53 26.29 7.40
C GLU A 16 2.59 27.30 8.10
N PRO A 17 3.08 28.08 9.08
CA PRO A 17 2.25 29.09 9.72
C PRO A 17 1.86 30.13 8.68
N SER A 18 0.55 30.24 8.42
CA SER A 18 -0.01 31.47 7.87
C SER A 18 0.38 32.67 8.74
N ASP A 19 0.21 33.90 8.27
CA ASP A 19 0.56 35.14 9.02
C ASP A 19 -0.08 35.26 10.45
N TYR A 20 -0.90 34.30 10.87
CA TYR A 20 -1.55 34.17 12.18
C TYR A 20 -1.15 32.92 13.00
N GLY A 21 -0.26 32.04 12.50
CA GLY A 21 -0.09 30.65 12.96
C GLY A 21 0.48 30.39 14.36
N GLY A 22 0.87 31.41 15.13
CA GLY A 22 1.46 31.21 16.46
C GLY A 22 0.55 30.52 17.48
N LEU A 23 -0.78 30.72 17.36
CA LEU A 23 -1.78 30.08 18.23
C LEU A 23 -2.06 28.61 17.86
N GLU A 24 -1.76 28.21 16.62
CA GLU A 24 -2.02 26.86 16.13
C GLU A 24 -0.98 25.89 16.69
N ASN A 25 0.29 26.32 16.77
CA ASN A 25 1.39 25.58 17.39
C ASN A 25 1.13 25.28 18.88
N GLU A 26 0.71 26.27 19.68
CA GLU A 26 0.41 26.04 21.10
C GLU A 26 -0.75 25.04 21.29
N ALA A 27 -1.80 25.14 20.47
CA ALA A 27 -2.94 24.23 20.49
C ALA A 27 -2.57 22.79 20.08
N GLN A 28 -1.68 22.61 19.10
CA GLN A 28 -1.14 21.30 18.73
C GLN A 28 -0.34 20.66 19.88
N ILE A 29 0.50 21.44 20.55
CA ILE A 29 1.29 21.00 21.71
C ILE A 29 0.40 20.66 22.92
N GLU A 30 -0.65 21.45 23.19
CA GLU A 30 -1.64 21.14 24.23
C GLU A 30 -2.49 19.90 23.89
N HIS A 31 -2.84 19.72 22.61
CA HIS A 31 -3.53 18.53 22.13
C HIS A 31 -2.66 17.27 22.34
N PHE A 32 -1.38 17.31 21.95
CA PHE A 32 -0.45 16.19 22.15
C PHE A 32 -0.30 15.83 23.63
N LYS A 33 -0.08 16.83 24.51
CA LYS A 33 -0.07 16.64 25.98
C LYS A 33 -1.36 15.96 26.47
N THR A 34 -2.51 16.48 26.06
CA THR A 34 -3.83 15.94 26.41
C THR A 34 -4.00 14.48 25.97
N CYS A 35 -3.50 14.11 24.79
CA CYS A 35 -3.55 12.74 24.28
C CYS A 35 -2.60 11.80 25.05
N ILE A 36 -1.38 12.24 25.37
CA ILE A 36 -0.43 11.48 26.21
C ILE A 36 -1.03 11.18 27.60
N ASP A 37 -1.67 12.19 28.22
CA ASP A 37 -2.27 12.07 29.56
C ASP A 37 -3.52 11.17 29.54
N ARG A 38 -4.42 11.36 28.57
CA ARG A 38 -5.69 10.60 28.50
C ARG A 38 -5.50 9.13 28.10
N SER A 39 -4.45 8.82 27.36
CA SER A 39 -4.05 7.45 27.03
C SER A 39 -3.35 6.72 28.19
N GLY A 40 -2.99 7.41 29.28
CA GLY A 40 -2.49 6.80 30.51
C GLY A 40 -1.20 6.01 30.32
N ASN A 41 -1.28 4.68 30.38
CA ASN A 41 -0.15 3.77 30.17
C ASN A 41 -0.28 2.90 28.90
N TYR A 42 -1.26 3.17 28.04
CA TYR A 42 -1.41 2.41 26.79
C TYR A 42 -0.26 2.73 25.81
N PRO A 43 0.09 1.78 24.93
CA PRO A 43 0.93 2.05 23.76
C PRO A 43 0.35 3.16 22.88
N LEU A 44 1.25 3.87 22.19
CA LEU A 44 0.99 5.06 21.40
C LEU A 44 1.38 4.87 19.95
N PHE A 45 0.40 5.10 19.07
CA PHE A 45 0.60 5.34 17.66
C PHE A 45 0.78 6.84 17.47
N VAL A 46 1.98 7.28 17.10
CA VAL A 46 2.29 8.69 16.84
C VAL A 46 2.59 8.90 15.37
N GLN A 47 1.86 9.80 14.73
CA GLN A 47 2.07 10.23 13.36
C GLN A 47 2.27 11.74 13.30
N LEU A 48 3.36 12.16 12.67
CA LEU A 48 3.71 13.54 12.40
C LEU A 48 3.69 13.72 10.89
N ALA A 49 2.94 14.70 10.41
CA ALA A 49 2.74 14.96 8.99
C ALA A 49 3.03 16.43 8.68
N GLY A 50 4.11 16.68 7.95
CA GLY A 50 4.47 17.98 7.39
C GLY A 50 4.04 18.10 5.93
N ASP A 51 3.96 19.34 5.46
CA ASP A 51 3.79 19.72 4.05
C ASP A 51 5.09 19.60 3.22
N GLY A 52 6.19 19.17 3.84
CA GLY A 52 7.51 19.06 3.22
C GLY A 52 8.44 20.23 3.51
N HIS A 53 7.96 21.29 4.16
CA HIS A 53 8.78 22.35 4.70
C HIS A 53 9.26 22.02 6.12
N ASP A 54 10.42 22.56 6.50
CA ASP A 54 10.90 22.46 7.87
C ASP A 54 10.15 23.45 8.76
N PRO A 55 9.43 22.98 9.80
CA PRO A 55 8.61 23.86 10.62
C PRO A 55 9.45 24.66 11.62
N ASP A 56 8.77 25.56 12.36
CA ASP A 56 9.41 26.40 13.37
C ASP A 56 10.26 25.57 14.37
N PRO A 57 11.53 25.94 14.61
CA PRO A 57 12.41 25.20 15.51
C PRO A 57 11.89 25.06 16.94
N HIS A 58 11.15 26.03 17.47
CA HIS A 58 10.55 25.90 18.80
C HIS A 58 9.38 24.91 18.80
N LEU A 59 8.62 24.79 17.71
CA LEU A 59 7.63 23.71 17.57
C LEU A 59 8.32 22.34 17.55
N LEU A 60 9.41 22.19 16.79
CA LEU A 60 10.21 20.96 16.75
C LEU A 60 10.76 20.56 18.12
N ASP A 61 11.36 21.49 18.85
CA ASP A 61 11.87 21.27 20.21
C ASP A 61 10.74 20.81 21.15
N ASN A 62 9.58 21.46 21.12
CA ASN A 62 8.43 21.08 21.93
C ASN A 62 7.87 19.69 21.57
N ILE A 63 7.79 19.35 20.27
CA ILE A 63 7.36 18.03 19.81
C ILE A 63 8.37 16.97 20.25
N TYR A 64 9.68 17.24 20.12
CA TYR A 64 10.74 16.33 20.53
C TYR A 64 10.73 16.07 22.05
N ASP A 65 10.55 17.09 22.88
CA ASP A 65 10.42 16.91 24.33
C ASP A 65 9.19 16.06 24.71
N LEU A 66 8.06 16.24 24.02
CA LEU A 66 6.87 15.39 24.22
C LEU A 66 7.08 13.95 23.76
N LEU A 67 7.69 13.73 22.60
CA LEU A 67 8.09 12.40 22.13
C LEU A 67 9.03 11.73 23.12
N LYS A 68 9.99 12.46 23.68
CA LYS A 68 10.93 11.97 24.68
C LYS A 68 10.23 11.54 25.97
N LEU A 69 9.25 12.31 26.44
CA LEU A 69 8.44 11.98 27.62
C LEU A 69 7.63 10.69 27.42
N CYS A 70 7.06 10.47 26.22
CA CYS A 70 6.23 9.31 25.93
C CYS A 70 6.94 8.15 25.19
N SER A 71 8.22 8.30 24.85
CA SER A 71 9.06 7.39 24.05
C SER A 71 8.94 5.90 24.39
N HIS A 72 9.00 5.58 25.68
CA HIS A 72 8.83 4.23 26.24
C HIS A 72 7.47 3.57 25.99
N ARG A 73 6.48 4.32 25.46
CA ARG A 73 5.13 3.88 25.10
C ARG A 73 4.88 3.89 23.59
N ILE A 74 5.78 4.40 22.76
CA ILE A 74 5.57 4.49 21.31
C ILE A 74 5.79 3.11 20.68
N ASP A 75 4.72 2.47 20.22
CA ASP A 75 4.74 1.17 19.54
C ASP A 75 4.65 1.30 18.01
N HIS A 76 4.06 2.39 17.52
CA HIS A 76 4.15 2.82 16.12
C HIS A 76 4.58 4.29 16.02
N PHE A 77 5.56 4.57 15.17
CA PHE A 77 6.00 5.92 14.86
C PHE A 77 5.97 6.21 13.36
N SER A 78 5.38 7.34 12.98
CA SER A 78 5.44 7.85 11.62
C SER A 78 5.84 9.32 11.53
N SER A 79 6.73 9.63 10.59
CA SER A 79 7.11 11.00 10.21
C SER A 79 7.05 11.15 8.70
N LEU A 80 6.17 12.00 8.20
CA LEU A 80 5.94 12.23 6.78
C LEU A 80 6.28 13.68 6.46
N GLY A 81 7.28 13.95 5.61
CA GLY A 81 7.54 15.31 5.14
C GLY A 81 8.18 16.26 6.16
N LEU A 82 8.97 15.74 7.12
CA LEU A 82 9.65 16.54 8.15
C LEU A 82 11.15 16.20 8.23
N PRO A 83 12.01 16.78 7.36
CA PRO A 83 13.44 16.43 7.26
C PRO A 83 14.32 16.85 8.45
N SER A 84 14.07 18.00 9.07
CA SER A 84 14.84 18.52 10.23
C SER A 84 14.63 17.71 11.51
N LEU A 85 13.41 17.22 11.74
CA LEU A 85 13.04 16.46 12.95
C LEU A 85 13.84 15.15 13.10
N VAL A 86 14.48 14.68 12.04
CA VAL A 86 15.05 13.33 11.94
C VAL A 86 16.37 13.21 12.71
N GLU A 87 17.20 14.25 12.65
CA GLU A 87 18.47 14.29 13.39
C GLU A 87 18.23 14.28 14.91
N THR A 88 17.17 14.95 15.38
CA THR A 88 16.78 14.95 16.80
C THR A 88 16.09 13.64 17.20
N LEU A 89 15.20 13.10 16.35
CA LEU A 89 14.56 11.79 16.54
C LEU A 89 15.56 10.65 16.78
N GLY A 90 16.73 10.68 16.14
CA GLY A 90 17.78 9.66 16.30
C GLY A 90 18.36 9.50 17.71
N ALA A 91 17.99 10.37 18.66
CA ALA A 91 18.33 10.28 20.07
C ALA A 91 17.20 9.72 20.97
N LEU A 92 16.03 9.39 20.41
CA LEU A 92 14.92 8.79 21.14
C LEU A 92 15.15 7.28 21.37
N ASN A 93 15.03 6.84 22.62
CA ASN A 93 14.98 5.42 22.96
C ASN A 93 13.54 4.92 22.84
N LEU A 94 13.25 4.09 21.83
CA LEU A 94 11.92 3.57 21.53
C LEU A 94 11.85 2.04 21.77
N PRO A 95 11.91 1.59 23.04
CA PRO A 95 12.19 0.19 23.38
C PRO A 95 11.05 -0.78 23.02
N ILE A 96 9.84 -0.27 22.77
CA ILE A 96 8.67 -1.07 22.37
C ILE A 96 8.22 -0.81 20.93
N LEU A 97 8.99 -0.07 20.14
CA LEU A 97 8.63 0.24 18.75
C LEU A 97 8.56 -1.04 17.93
N THR A 98 7.39 -1.29 17.33
CA THR A 98 7.10 -2.45 16.49
C THR A 98 6.96 -2.09 15.02
N SER A 99 6.60 -0.85 14.72
CA SER A 99 6.32 -0.39 13.36
C SER A 99 6.78 1.05 13.14
N MET A 100 7.38 1.31 11.97
CA MET A 100 7.88 2.62 11.56
C MET A 100 7.40 2.98 10.16
N ALA A 101 6.96 4.22 9.93
CA ALA A 101 6.63 4.73 8.60
C ALA A 101 7.20 6.13 8.33
N TYR A 102 8.06 6.27 7.33
CA TYR A 102 8.89 7.45 7.18
C TYR A 102 9.05 7.91 5.72
N LYS A 103 8.84 9.21 5.47
CA LYS A 103 8.97 9.86 4.15
C LYS A 103 9.87 11.10 4.26
N SER A 104 11.09 10.99 3.75
CA SER A 104 12.06 12.09 3.63
C SER A 104 13.18 11.70 2.66
N TYR A 105 13.99 12.67 2.25
CA TYR A 105 15.27 12.42 1.55
C TYR A 105 16.45 12.28 2.53
N ALA A 106 16.20 12.36 3.84
CA ALA A 106 17.23 12.37 4.86
C ALA A 106 17.62 10.97 5.34
N ASP A 107 18.90 10.65 5.14
CA ASP A 107 19.62 9.43 5.48
C ASP A 107 19.87 9.29 7.00
N TRP A 108 18.81 9.34 7.81
CA TRP A 108 18.89 9.27 9.28
C TRP A 108 17.82 8.39 9.93
N TRP A 109 16.87 7.85 9.13
CA TRP A 109 15.78 7.00 9.59
C TRP A 109 16.26 5.76 10.37
N TRP A 110 17.45 5.23 10.05
CA TRP A 110 18.03 4.08 10.72
C TRP A 110 18.44 4.36 12.17
N CYS A 111 18.70 5.61 12.55
CA CYS A 111 19.04 5.97 13.93
C CYS A 111 17.90 5.65 14.90
N LEU A 112 16.65 5.74 14.45
CA LEU A 112 15.48 5.31 15.21
C LEU A 112 15.31 3.78 15.21
N ALA A 113 15.70 3.12 14.12
CA ALA A 113 15.46 1.68 13.92
C ALA A 113 16.49 0.79 14.64
N LYS A 114 17.76 1.22 14.74
CA LYS A 114 18.85 0.44 15.36
C LYS A 114 18.58 0.09 16.84
N ASP A 115 17.94 1.00 17.58
CA ASP A 115 17.67 0.91 19.02
C ASP A 115 16.26 0.37 19.33
N ALA A 116 15.54 -0.13 18.31
CA ALA A 116 14.18 -0.65 18.41
C ALA A 116 14.16 -2.19 18.34
N PRO A 117 14.37 -2.93 19.46
CA PRO A 117 14.55 -4.38 19.45
C PRO A 117 13.28 -5.18 19.11
N LEU A 118 12.11 -4.53 19.07
CA LEU A 118 10.84 -5.15 18.70
C LEU A 118 10.35 -4.76 17.30
N LEU A 119 11.15 -4.03 16.51
CA LEU A 119 10.76 -3.53 15.20
C LEU A 119 10.54 -4.67 14.20
N ARG A 120 9.31 -4.81 13.68
CA ARG A 120 8.92 -5.85 12.71
C ARG A 120 8.35 -5.31 11.41
N SER A 121 7.95 -4.04 11.36
CA SER A 121 7.29 -3.40 10.23
C SER A 121 7.97 -2.07 9.89
N ILE A 122 8.40 -1.90 8.64
CA ILE A 122 9.07 -0.69 8.17
C ILE A 122 8.44 -0.23 6.85
N SER A 123 8.09 1.06 6.77
CA SER A 123 7.63 1.73 5.56
C SER A 123 8.54 2.93 5.25
N LEU A 124 9.25 2.91 4.11
CA LEU A 124 10.22 3.95 3.74
C LEU A 124 9.88 4.54 2.37
N SER A 125 9.96 5.88 2.26
CA SER A 125 9.69 6.61 1.02
C SER A 125 10.83 7.56 0.67
N HIS A 126 11.28 7.53 -0.59
CA HIS A 126 12.36 8.37 -1.16
C HIS A 126 13.79 8.15 -0.61
N LEU A 127 14.03 7.06 0.10
CA LEU A 127 15.30 6.82 0.80
C LEU A 127 16.23 5.83 0.11
N PRO A 128 17.56 5.98 0.28
CA PRO A 128 18.47 4.86 0.19
C PRO A 128 18.25 3.92 1.38
N LEU A 129 18.42 2.64 1.09
CA LEU A 129 18.36 1.52 2.00
C LEU A 129 19.75 0.84 1.98
N SER A 130 19.90 -0.34 2.57
CA SER A 130 21.17 -0.90 3.06
C SER A 130 21.88 -0.03 4.11
N THR A 131 21.49 -0.23 5.37
CA THR A 131 22.33 0.06 6.54
C THR A 131 22.62 -1.23 7.28
N ASP A 132 23.87 -1.43 7.67
CA ASP A 132 24.33 -2.63 8.39
C ASP A 132 23.81 -2.66 9.85
N ASP A 133 23.41 -1.51 10.37
CA ASP A 133 22.85 -1.35 11.73
C ASP A 133 21.41 -1.87 11.87
N LEU A 134 20.68 -2.05 10.76
CA LEU A 134 19.32 -2.56 10.80
C LEU A 134 19.31 -4.09 10.84
N LYS A 135 18.57 -4.65 11.80
CA LYS A 135 18.32 -6.09 11.90
C LYS A 135 17.26 -6.55 10.88
N TRP A 136 17.62 -6.53 9.60
CA TRP A 136 16.74 -6.95 8.50
C TRP A 136 16.10 -8.33 8.70
N GLU A 137 16.83 -9.28 9.29
CA GLU A 137 16.34 -10.62 9.59
C GLU A 137 15.19 -10.64 10.63
N GLU A 138 14.99 -9.58 11.42
CA GLU A 138 13.86 -9.50 12.35
C GLU A 138 12.57 -8.92 11.70
N LEU A 139 12.60 -8.45 10.45
CA LEU A 139 11.45 -7.82 9.81
C LEU A 139 10.45 -8.84 9.23
N ASN A 140 9.16 -8.57 9.46
CA ASN A 140 8.02 -9.31 8.91
C ASN A 140 7.26 -8.51 7.84
N GLU A 141 7.33 -7.18 7.86
CA GLU A 141 6.67 -6.30 6.89
C GLU A 141 7.64 -5.22 6.38
N LEU A 142 7.69 -5.05 5.05
CA LEU A 142 8.48 -4.01 4.40
C LEU A 142 7.67 -3.31 3.30
N ARG A 143 7.45 -2.01 3.44
CA ARG A 143 6.85 -1.14 2.41
C ARG A 143 7.92 -0.17 1.88
N LEU A 144 8.20 -0.22 0.60
CA LEU A 144 9.17 0.65 -0.07
C LEU A 144 8.47 1.50 -1.12
N ILE A 145 8.66 2.81 -1.06
CA ILE A 145 8.03 3.78 -1.95
C ILE A 145 9.13 4.64 -2.59
N ARG A 146 9.15 4.72 -3.93
CA ARG A 146 10.09 5.57 -4.68
C ARG A 146 11.56 5.34 -4.29
N CYS A 147 11.93 4.08 -4.10
CA CYS A 147 13.31 3.65 -3.88
C CYS A 147 13.94 3.15 -5.18
N ARG A 148 15.27 3.02 -5.19
CA ARG A 148 16.01 2.43 -6.33
C ARG A 148 15.81 0.91 -6.35
N TRP A 149 15.52 0.34 -7.52
CA TRP A 149 15.26 -1.10 -7.64
C TRP A 149 16.43 -1.99 -7.18
N LYS A 150 17.68 -1.58 -7.47
CA LYS A 150 18.89 -2.30 -7.01
C LYS A 150 18.95 -2.37 -5.49
N THR A 151 18.70 -1.24 -4.85
CA THR A 151 18.72 -1.09 -3.40
C THR A 151 17.64 -1.98 -2.78
N CYS A 152 16.40 -1.89 -3.28
CA CYS A 152 15.30 -2.79 -2.92
C CYS A 152 15.68 -4.30 -2.98
N LEU A 153 16.32 -4.77 -4.06
CA LEU A 153 16.74 -6.17 -4.17
C LEU A 153 17.80 -6.55 -3.11
N ASN A 154 18.77 -5.66 -2.84
CA ASN A 154 19.76 -5.88 -1.79
C ASN A 154 19.10 -6.04 -0.42
N ASP A 155 18.12 -5.19 -0.08
CA ASP A 155 17.42 -5.27 1.21
C ASP A 155 16.58 -6.55 1.33
N LEU A 156 15.92 -6.96 0.24
CA LEU A 156 15.17 -8.22 0.19
C LEU A 156 16.09 -9.43 0.42
N CYS A 157 17.35 -9.41 -0.02
CA CYS A 157 18.34 -10.45 0.31
C CYS A 157 18.69 -10.53 1.81
N LEU A 158 18.55 -9.42 2.54
CA LEU A 158 18.79 -9.32 3.99
C LEU A 158 17.54 -9.68 4.80
N ALA A 159 16.35 -9.30 4.31
CA ALA A 159 15.07 -9.38 5.01
C ALA A 159 14.38 -10.75 4.89
N ARG A 160 15.08 -11.82 5.28
CA ARG A 160 14.69 -13.23 5.02
C ARG A 160 13.40 -13.70 5.68
N ASN A 161 12.97 -13.04 6.76
CA ASN A 161 11.75 -13.39 7.51
C ASN A 161 10.51 -12.57 7.08
N LEU A 162 10.61 -11.77 6.00
CA LEU A 162 9.46 -11.02 5.50
C LEU A 162 8.27 -11.93 5.17
N VAL A 163 7.10 -11.54 5.65
CA VAL A 163 5.80 -12.17 5.43
C VAL A 163 4.95 -11.33 4.47
N HIS A 164 5.11 -10.00 4.53
CA HIS A 164 4.42 -9.02 3.69
C HIS A 164 5.42 -8.03 3.07
N CYS A 165 5.33 -7.79 1.76
CA CYS A 165 6.13 -6.79 1.08
C CYS A 165 5.26 -5.94 0.14
N HIS A 166 5.46 -4.62 0.15
CA HIS A 166 4.79 -3.67 -0.73
C HIS A 166 5.81 -2.74 -1.37
N ILE A 167 5.96 -2.80 -2.69
CA ILE A 167 6.93 -2.01 -3.47
C ILE A 167 6.16 -1.07 -4.40
N ARG A 168 6.38 0.25 -4.30
CA ARG A 168 5.72 1.26 -5.14
C ARG A 168 6.71 2.19 -5.81
N GLY A 169 6.63 2.35 -7.13
CA GLY A 169 7.32 3.37 -7.92
C GLY A 169 8.84 3.25 -7.93
N LEU A 170 9.40 2.05 -8.17
CA LEU A 170 10.85 1.87 -8.28
C LEU A 170 11.46 2.77 -9.35
N ASP A 171 12.57 3.42 -9.00
CA ASP A 171 13.35 4.31 -9.85
C ASP A 171 14.26 3.50 -10.82
N PRO A 172 14.16 3.69 -12.15
CA PRO A 172 14.98 3.02 -13.16
C PRO A 172 16.38 3.61 -13.41
N PHE A 173 16.76 4.76 -12.83
CA PHE A 173 17.80 5.65 -13.38
C PHE A 173 19.28 5.18 -13.43
N HIS A 174 19.61 3.92 -13.15
CA HIS A 174 21.00 3.44 -13.18
C HIS A 174 21.22 2.14 -13.96
N GLU A 175 22.25 2.15 -14.81
CA GLU A 175 22.83 0.95 -15.44
C GLU A 175 23.37 0.01 -14.35
N PHE A 176 22.77 -1.17 -14.24
CA PHE A 176 23.19 -2.20 -13.29
C PHE A 176 24.21 -3.12 -13.93
N ASN A 177 25.42 -3.17 -13.38
CA ASN A 177 26.27 -4.35 -13.51
C ASN A 177 25.62 -5.46 -12.68
N ASP A 178 24.94 -6.34 -13.40
CA ASP A 178 24.20 -7.47 -12.86
C ASP A 178 25.14 -8.56 -12.31
N ASP A 179 25.03 -8.80 -11.00
CA ASP A 179 25.78 -9.86 -10.31
C ASP A 179 25.07 -11.22 -10.32
N GLY A 180 23.85 -11.28 -10.87
CA GLY A 180 23.04 -12.50 -10.93
C GLY A 180 22.41 -12.89 -9.59
N SER A 181 22.46 -12.04 -8.56
CA SER A 181 21.89 -12.34 -7.24
C SER A 181 20.36 -12.52 -7.27
N MET A 182 19.87 -13.38 -6.40
CA MET A 182 18.46 -13.79 -6.26
C MET A 182 18.07 -13.67 -4.79
N ALA A 183 17.05 -12.86 -4.48
CA ALA A 183 16.56 -12.68 -3.12
C ALA A 183 15.67 -13.86 -2.71
N GLN A 184 16.15 -14.67 -1.76
CA GLN A 184 15.39 -15.79 -1.20
C GLN A 184 14.52 -15.32 -0.03
N LEU A 185 13.21 -15.39 -0.23
CA LEU A 185 12.19 -14.86 0.67
C LEU A 185 11.25 -16.00 1.10
N PRO A 186 11.75 -16.98 1.88
CA PRO A 186 11.06 -18.25 2.15
C PRO A 186 9.73 -18.10 2.91
N HIS A 187 9.53 -16.97 3.59
CA HIS A 187 8.34 -16.70 4.39
C HIS A 187 7.36 -15.70 3.74
N LEU A 188 7.69 -15.14 2.57
CA LEU A 188 6.88 -14.10 1.96
C LEU A 188 5.57 -14.66 1.42
N SER A 189 4.48 -14.30 2.09
CA SER A 189 3.13 -14.75 1.76
C SER A 189 2.36 -13.78 0.89
N THR A 190 2.67 -12.49 1.00
CA THR A 190 1.98 -11.39 0.31
C THR A 190 3.00 -10.47 -0.34
N LEU A 191 2.90 -10.29 -1.65
CA LEU A 191 3.69 -9.34 -2.42
C LEU A 191 2.75 -8.40 -3.18
N ILE A 192 2.90 -7.10 -2.97
CA ILE A 192 2.17 -6.05 -3.68
C ILE A 192 3.19 -5.17 -4.39
N MET A 193 3.07 -5.00 -5.70
CA MET A 193 3.99 -4.22 -6.52
C MET A 193 3.23 -3.25 -7.43
N SER A 194 3.64 -2.00 -7.48
CA SER A 194 3.02 -0.99 -8.34
C SER A 194 4.11 -0.10 -8.94
N ASN A 195 4.24 -0.05 -10.26
CA ASN A 195 5.22 0.80 -10.93
C ASN A 195 4.69 1.21 -12.32
N PRO A 196 4.68 2.49 -12.71
CA PRO A 196 4.33 2.87 -14.09
C PRO A 196 5.14 2.08 -15.13
N PHE A 197 6.43 1.87 -14.87
CA PHE A 197 7.36 1.13 -15.73
C PHE A 197 7.29 -0.39 -15.46
N ALA A 198 6.75 -1.14 -16.42
CA ALA A 198 6.62 -2.58 -16.37
C ALA A 198 7.98 -3.29 -16.26
N ALA A 199 9.01 -2.76 -16.95
CA ALA A 199 10.36 -3.30 -16.92
C ALA A 199 10.95 -3.40 -15.50
N MET A 200 10.60 -2.47 -14.60
CA MET A 200 11.04 -2.51 -13.20
C MET A 200 10.37 -3.63 -12.40
N LEU A 201 9.12 -3.97 -12.74
CA LEU A 201 8.41 -5.10 -12.15
C LEU A 201 9.01 -6.41 -12.63
N THR A 202 9.21 -6.56 -13.94
CA THR A 202 9.91 -7.69 -14.57
C THR A 202 11.25 -7.98 -13.89
N ILE A 203 12.11 -6.97 -13.74
CA ILE A 203 13.43 -7.12 -13.10
C ILE A 203 13.33 -7.67 -11.67
N VAL A 204 12.43 -7.13 -10.84
CA VAL A 204 12.31 -7.61 -9.45
C VAL A 204 11.61 -8.98 -9.38
N LEU A 205 10.57 -9.19 -10.17
CA LEU A 205 9.84 -10.48 -10.23
C LEU A 205 10.74 -11.62 -10.72
N ASP A 206 11.70 -11.36 -11.60
CA ASP A 206 12.68 -12.37 -12.05
C ASP A 206 13.83 -12.60 -11.05
N ARG A 207 13.95 -11.79 -9.99
CA ARG A 207 15.04 -11.81 -8.99
C ARG A 207 14.64 -12.11 -7.55
N ILE A 208 13.42 -12.61 -7.36
CA ILE A 208 12.96 -13.11 -6.06
C ILE A 208 12.57 -14.60 -6.15
N GLU A 209 12.72 -15.32 -5.04
CA GLU A 209 12.26 -16.71 -4.88
C GLU A 209 11.39 -16.77 -3.60
N THR A 210 10.09 -17.06 -3.77
CA THR A 210 9.06 -16.83 -2.75
C THR A 210 8.15 -18.06 -2.55
N PRO A 211 8.69 -19.20 -2.05
CA PRO A 211 7.94 -20.47 -2.00
C PRO A 211 6.66 -20.43 -1.15
N ALA A 212 6.56 -19.53 -0.17
CA ALA A 212 5.38 -19.34 0.65
C ALA A 212 4.32 -18.38 0.05
N LEU A 213 4.53 -17.85 -1.16
CA LEU A 213 3.67 -16.81 -1.75
C LEU A 213 2.25 -17.33 -2.00
N LYS A 214 1.28 -16.61 -1.43
CA LYS A 214 -0.16 -16.88 -1.56
C LYS A 214 -0.91 -15.75 -2.26
N ARG A 215 -0.50 -14.50 -2.05
CA ARG A 215 -1.11 -13.32 -2.65
C ARG A 215 -0.07 -12.49 -3.41
N LEU A 216 -0.37 -12.23 -4.68
CA LEU A 216 0.44 -11.40 -5.57
C LEU A 216 -0.44 -10.33 -6.21
N GLU A 217 -0.09 -9.07 -6.03
CA GLU A 217 -0.74 -7.93 -6.68
C GLU A 217 0.29 -7.13 -7.47
N VAL A 218 0.02 -6.86 -8.74
CA VAL A 218 0.96 -6.20 -9.66
C VAL A 218 0.22 -5.14 -10.47
N GLN A 219 0.73 -3.91 -10.47
CA GLN A 219 0.15 -2.77 -11.19
C GLN A 219 1.18 -2.04 -12.06
N TRP A 220 0.83 -1.75 -13.32
CA TRP A 220 1.62 -0.92 -14.23
C TRP A 220 0.79 -0.12 -15.23
N GLU A 221 1.42 0.83 -15.92
CA GLU A 221 0.74 1.76 -16.84
C GLU A 221 1.13 1.56 -18.32
N GLU A 222 2.31 1.00 -18.59
CA GLU A 222 2.79 0.71 -19.95
C GLU A 222 1.95 -0.38 -20.66
N GLU A 223 1.78 -0.25 -21.99
CA GLU A 223 1.05 -1.20 -22.85
C GLU A 223 1.85 -2.49 -23.16
N VAL A 224 2.63 -2.98 -22.20
CA VAL A 224 3.58 -4.08 -22.36
C VAL A 224 3.24 -5.23 -21.38
N LEU A 225 3.57 -6.47 -21.73
CA LEU A 225 3.00 -7.68 -21.13
C LEU A 225 4.05 -8.60 -20.48
N GLU A 226 5.32 -8.19 -20.49
CA GLU A 226 6.48 -8.83 -19.87
C GLU A 226 6.25 -9.17 -18.38
N PRO A 227 5.59 -8.35 -17.55
CA PRO A 227 5.29 -8.73 -16.17
C PRO A 227 4.45 -10.01 -16.06
N LEU A 228 3.57 -10.33 -17.02
CA LEU A 228 2.83 -11.60 -17.02
C LEU A 228 3.76 -12.82 -17.21
N ILE A 229 4.80 -12.65 -18.01
CA ILE A 229 5.83 -13.67 -18.24
C ILE A 229 6.67 -13.84 -16.97
N SER A 230 7.10 -12.75 -16.32
CA SER A 230 7.84 -12.83 -15.05
C SER A 230 6.99 -13.35 -13.88
N ILE A 231 5.67 -13.10 -13.85
CA ILE A 231 4.76 -13.76 -12.88
C ILE A 231 4.75 -15.28 -13.12
N THR A 232 4.62 -15.71 -14.38
CA THR A 232 4.67 -17.14 -14.76
C THR A 232 5.99 -17.78 -14.33
N HIS A 233 7.11 -17.10 -14.60
CA HIS A 233 8.44 -17.55 -14.17
C HIS A 233 8.61 -17.56 -12.65
N LEU A 234 8.07 -16.57 -11.93
CA LEU A 234 8.12 -16.50 -10.48
C LEU A 234 7.39 -17.69 -9.83
N VAL A 235 6.19 -18.01 -10.31
CA VAL A 235 5.38 -19.13 -9.81
C VAL A 235 6.09 -20.46 -10.06
N ALA A 236 6.58 -20.67 -11.29
CA ALA A 236 7.33 -21.87 -11.65
C ALA A 236 8.64 -22.02 -10.85
N ARG A 237 9.43 -20.94 -10.72
CA ARG A 237 10.72 -20.93 -10.01
C ARG A 237 10.54 -21.13 -8.51
N SER A 238 9.57 -20.45 -7.90
CA SER A 238 9.31 -20.54 -6.46
C SER A 238 8.54 -21.80 -6.07
N SER A 239 7.93 -22.51 -7.03
CA SER A 239 6.99 -23.62 -6.79
C SER A 239 5.89 -23.27 -5.78
N CYS A 240 5.45 -22.02 -5.78
CA CYS A 240 4.52 -21.50 -4.77
C CYS A 240 3.06 -21.87 -5.09
N SER A 241 2.24 -21.99 -4.05
CA SER A 241 0.80 -22.25 -4.17
C SER A 241 0.04 -20.94 -4.13
N LEU A 242 0.16 -20.15 -5.20
CA LEU A 242 -0.50 -18.84 -5.30
C LEU A 242 -2.03 -19.02 -5.35
N ASP A 243 -2.70 -18.32 -4.44
CA ASP A 243 -4.14 -18.39 -4.14
C ASP A 243 -4.88 -17.14 -4.66
N GLN A 244 -4.21 -15.99 -4.65
CA GLN A 244 -4.78 -14.69 -4.99
C GLN A 244 -3.86 -13.93 -5.95
N LEU A 245 -4.40 -13.51 -7.09
CA LEU A 245 -3.71 -12.75 -8.12
C LEU A 245 -4.52 -11.50 -8.48
N GLY A 246 -3.92 -10.33 -8.31
CA GLY A 246 -4.44 -9.04 -8.78
C GLY A 246 -3.52 -8.42 -9.84
N ILE A 247 -4.04 -8.11 -11.02
CA ILE A 247 -3.32 -7.43 -12.09
C ILE A 247 -4.10 -6.18 -12.51
N THR A 248 -3.49 -5.02 -12.26
CA THR A 248 -4.01 -3.70 -12.69
C THR A 248 -3.06 -3.10 -13.71
N ALA A 249 -3.29 -3.41 -14.99
CA ALA A 249 -2.46 -2.94 -16.11
C ALA A 249 -3.24 -1.97 -17.02
N HIS A 250 -2.59 -1.41 -18.03
CA HIS A 250 -3.32 -1.00 -19.23
C HIS A 250 -4.12 -2.21 -19.78
N PRO A 251 -5.35 -2.04 -20.35
CA PRO A 251 -6.14 -3.15 -20.85
C PRO A 251 -5.35 -4.14 -21.69
N ILE A 252 -5.17 -5.35 -21.16
CA ILE A 252 -4.36 -6.41 -21.80
C ILE A 252 -4.93 -6.64 -23.20
N THR A 253 -4.11 -6.43 -24.22
CA THR A 253 -4.48 -6.50 -25.65
C THR A 253 -4.40 -7.93 -26.19
N ASP A 254 -3.43 -8.73 -25.73
CA ASP A 254 -3.32 -10.16 -26.02
C ASP A 254 -3.75 -11.03 -24.83
N SER A 255 -4.98 -11.56 -24.90
CA SER A 255 -5.51 -12.50 -23.91
C SER A 255 -4.71 -13.80 -23.82
N ARG A 256 -3.88 -14.19 -24.80
CA ARG A 256 -3.11 -15.44 -24.78
C ARG A 256 -2.03 -15.45 -23.71
N LEU A 257 -1.36 -14.31 -23.49
CA LEU A 257 -0.37 -14.18 -22.42
C LEU A 257 -1.03 -14.19 -21.04
N ALA A 258 -2.22 -13.59 -20.91
CA ALA A 258 -3.01 -13.70 -19.68
C ALA A 258 -3.45 -15.15 -19.41
N MET A 259 -3.97 -15.86 -20.42
CA MET A 259 -4.36 -17.28 -20.28
C MET A 259 -3.16 -18.17 -19.92
N GLY A 260 -2.00 -17.99 -20.57
CA GLY A 260 -0.79 -18.74 -20.25
C GLY A 260 -0.24 -18.48 -18.84
N CYS A 261 -0.38 -17.25 -18.33
CA CYS A 261 -0.07 -16.93 -16.93
C CYS A 261 -1.04 -17.65 -15.96
N LEU A 262 -2.34 -17.62 -16.24
CA LEU A 262 -3.36 -18.31 -15.43
C LEU A 262 -3.19 -19.83 -15.43
N ASP A 263 -2.81 -20.43 -16.55
CA ASP A 263 -2.51 -21.87 -16.66
C ASP A 263 -1.35 -22.32 -15.76
N SER A 264 -0.45 -21.40 -15.38
CA SER A 264 0.62 -21.68 -14.41
C SER A 264 0.17 -21.63 -12.94
N ILE A 265 -1.05 -21.18 -12.66
CA ILE A 265 -1.58 -20.96 -11.30
C ILE A 265 -2.89 -21.76 -11.10
N PRO A 266 -2.83 -23.09 -11.01
CA PRO A 266 -4.02 -23.95 -10.94
C PRO A 266 -4.80 -23.86 -9.62
N ASN A 267 -4.23 -23.26 -8.57
CA ASN A 267 -4.81 -23.21 -7.22
C ASN A 267 -5.53 -21.87 -6.90
N LEU A 268 -5.78 -21.04 -7.91
CA LEU A 268 -6.26 -19.68 -7.72
C LEU A 268 -7.72 -19.63 -7.23
N SER A 269 -7.96 -19.07 -6.04
CA SER A 269 -9.31 -18.83 -5.50
C SER A 269 -9.81 -17.39 -5.69
N ARG A 270 -8.89 -16.44 -5.94
CA ARG A 270 -9.22 -15.03 -6.20
C ARG A 270 -8.42 -14.49 -7.38
N LEU A 271 -9.15 -13.95 -8.37
CA LEU A 271 -8.59 -13.31 -9.54
C LEU A 271 -9.18 -11.91 -9.72
N GLU A 272 -8.31 -10.91 -9.80
CA GLU A 272 -8.67 -9.53 -10.16
C GLU A 272 -7.87 -9.11 -11.39
N LEU A 273 -8.55 -8.83 -12.51
CA LEU A 273 -7.93 -8.40 -13.76
C LEU A 273 -8.60 -7.15 -14.30
N TYR A 274 -7.83 -6.23 -14.87
CA TYR A 274 -8.34 -5.14 -15.70
C TYR A 274 -8.22 -5.50 -17.19
N LEU A 275 -9.35 -5.81 -17.83
CA LEU A 275 -9.45 -6.26 -19.22
C LEU A 275 -10.41 -5.38 -20.02
N ASN A 276 -10.22 -5.30 -21.34
CA ASN A 276 -11.27 -4.84 -22.25
C ASN A 276 -12.37 -5.92 -22.41
N GLU A 277 -13.52 -5.57 -22.96
CA GLU A 277 -14.70 -6.45 -23.03
C GLU A 277 -14.44 -7.74 -23.83
N ASP A 278 -13.76 -7.65 -24.98
CA ASP A 278 -13.43 -8.81 -25.81
C ASP A 278 -12.48 -9.78 -25.10
N ASN A 279 -11.40 -9.27 -24.49
CA ASN A 279 -10.43 -10.10 -23.77
C ASN A 279 -10.96 -10.61 -22.44
N ALA A 280 -11.88 -9.90 -21.78
CA ALA A 280 -12.63 -10.42 -20.64
C ALA A 280 -13.42 -11.68 -21.03
N ASN A 281 -14.14 -11.65 -22.14
CA ASN A 281 -14.86 -12.82 -22.65
C ASN A 281 -13.90 -13.98 -22.98
N HIS A 282 -12.74 -13.73 -23.58
CA HIS A 282 -11.75 -14.78 -23.85
C HIS A 282 -11.20 -15.42 -22.56
N VAL A 283 -10.79 -14.62 -21.58
CA VAL A 283 -10.26 -15.13 -20.29
C VAL A 283 -11.34 -15.86 -19.49
N ILE A 284 -12.57 -15.35 -19.46
CA ILE A 284 -13.71 -16.01 -18.80
C ILE A 284 -14.03 -17.37 -19.43
N ASN A 285 -14.06 -17.45 -20.76
CA ASN A 285 -14.29 -18.71 -21.46
C ASN A 285 -13.18 -19.73 -21.19
N HIS A 286 -11.91 -19.28 -21.13
CA HIS A 286 -10.78 -20.13 -20.76
C HIS A 286 -10.93 -20.70 -19.34
N LEU A 287 -11.18 -19.83 -18.36
CA LEU A 287 -11.40 -20.24 -16.96
C LEU A 287 -12.58 -21.20 -16.81
N ASN A 288 -13.67 -21.00 -17.55
CA ASN A 288 -14.82 -21.92 -17.56
C ASN A 288 -14.52 -23.29 -18.18
N HIS A 289 -13.46 -23.42 -18.97
CA HIS A 289 -13.00 -24.69 -19.54
C HIS A 289 -11.92 -25.39 -18.69
N THR A 290 -11.19 -24.65 -17.86
CA THR A 290 -10.11 -25.18 -17.01
C THR A 290 -10.50 -25.38 -15.54
N ALA A 291 -11.49 -24.65 -15.03
CA ALA A 291 -11.96 -24.73 -13.63
C ALA A 291 -13.34 -25.42 -13.49
N GLN A 292 -13.64 -25.90 -12.27
CA GLN A 292 -15.01 -26.26 -11.89
C GLN A 292 -15.90 -25.00 -11.84
N PRO A 293 -17.22 -25.12 -12.08
CA PRO A 293 -18.05 -24.00 -12.52
C PRO A 293 -18.00 -22.78 -11.60
N LEU A 294 -17.55 -21.66 -12.17
CA LEU A 294 -17.47 -20.36 -11.54
C LEU A 294 -18.78 -19.60 -11.74
N ASP A 295 -19.35 -19.08 -10.66
CA ASP A 295 -20.58 -18.29 -10.72
C ASP A 295 -20.25 -16.85 -11.16
N ILE A 296 -20.39 -16.59 -12.46
CA ILE A 296 -19.95 -15.35 -13.10
C ILE A 296 -21.16 -14.46 -13.38
N TYR A 297 -21.35 -13.43 -12.56
CA TYR A 297 -22.34 -12.38 -12.81
C TYR A 297 -21.71 -10.98 -12.75
N MET A 298 -21.94 -10.19 -13.81
CA MET A 298 -21.74 -8.73 -13.87
C MET A 298 -20.30 -8.19 -13.71
N ASN A 299 -19.39 -8.53 -14.63
CA ASN A 299 -18.06 -7.88 -14.82
C ASN A 299 -17.21 -7.71 -13.54
N ARG A 300 -17.48 -8.54 -12.53
CA ARG A 300 -16.72 -8.75 -11.30
C ARG A 300 -16.86 -10.23 -10.98
N VAL A 301 -15.79 -10.99 -11.09
CA VAL A 301 -15.80 -12.40 -10.69
C VAL A 301 -15.68 -12.44 -9.16
N LEU A 302 -16.78 -12.73 -8.48
CA LEU A 302 -16.83 -12.91 -7.02
C LEU A 302 -17.10 -14.39 -6.73
N PHE A 303 -16.18 -15.02 -6.02
CA PHE A 303 -16.13 -16.48 -5.91
C PHE A 303 -16.99 -16.99 -4.72
N PRO A 304 -17.67 -18.14 -4.85
CA PRO A 304 -18.75 -18.57 -3.93
C PRO A 304 -18.31 -19.03 -2.53
N ASN A 305 -17.01 -18.99 -2.21
CA ASN A 305 -16.49 -19.25 -0.85
C ASN A 305 -16.32 -17.97 -0.01
N LEU A 306 -16.98 -16.87 -0.41
CA LEU A 306 -17.05 -15.64 0.38
C LEU A 306 -17.83 -15.87 1.69
N HIS A 307 -17.12 -16.24 2.75
CA HIS A 307 -17.53 -15.80 4.07
C HIS A 307 -17.53 -14.26 4.07
N GLN A 308 -18.61 -13.68 4.57
CA GLN A 308 -18.66 -12.26 4.93
C GLN A 308 -17.50 -11.94 5.88
N VAL A 309 -16.43 -11.36 5.34
CA VAL A 309 -15.61 -10.42 6.12
C VAL A 309 -16.37 -9.10 6.10
N ILE A 310 -17.34 -8.99 7.01
CA ILE A 310 -17.74 -7.67 7.54
C ILE A 310 -16.60 -7.25 8.47
N ASP A 311 -15.53 -6.75 7.86
CA ASP A 311 -14.82 -5.59 8.34
C ASP A 311 -15.14 -4.53 7.26
N GLU A 312 -15.99 -3.53 7.50
CA GLU A 312 -15.66 -2.45 8.44
C GLU A 312 -14.15 -2.18 8.52
N ILE A 313 -13.53 -2.00 7.35
CA ILE A 313 -12.53 -0.93 7.19
C ILE A 313 -13.32 0.37 6.99
N PRO A 314 -13.60 1.16 8.04
CA PRO A 314 -14.33 2.42 7.89
C PRO A 314 -13.43 3.43 7.16
N LEU A 315 -13.64 3.62 5.86
CA LEU A 315 -13.18 4.75 5.04
C LEU A 315 -11.69 5.19 5.13
N ILE A 316 -10.82 4.44 5.81
CA ILE A 316 -9.39 4.79 5.92
C ILE A 316 -8.70 4.69 4.56
N SER A 317 -9.19 3.90 3.59
CA SER A 317 -8.66 3.96 2.22
C SER A 317 -8.99 5.26 1.48
N HIS A 318 -10.09 5.96 1.80
CA HIS A 318 -10.32 7.29 1.24
C HIS A 318 -9.34 8.30 1.83
N TYR A 319 -9.13 8.31 3.14
CA TYR A 319 -8.13 9.19 3.75
C TYR A 319 -6.69 8.81 3.35
N LYS A 320 -6.32 7.54 3.37
CA LYS A 320 -4.97 7.03 3.07
C LYS A 320 -4.61 7.08 1.57
N VAL A 321 -5.60 7.17 0.68
CA VAL A 321 -5.36 7.53 -0.74
C VAL A 321 -5.38 9.05 -0.95
N LEU A 322 -6.23 9.83 -0.26
CA LEU A 322 -6.10 11.29 -0.30
C LEU A 322 -4.71 11.74 0.20
N PHE A 323 -4.21 11.20 1.31
CA PHE A 323 -2.91 11.62 1.88
C PHE A 323 -1.67 11.13 1.11
N ASP A 324 -1.78 10.10 0.26
CA ASP A 324 -0.70 9.70 -0.69
C ASP A 324 -0.87 10.36 -2.09
N GLU A 325 -2.01 11.01 -2.41
CA GLU A 325 -2.29 11.60 -3.76
C GLU A 325 -2.56 13.12 -3.80
N MET A 326 -2.74 13.81 -2.66
CA MET A 326 -3.19 15.22 -2.67
C MET A 326 -2.17 16.25 -3.19
N ASP A 327 -0.89 15.88 -3.32
CA ASP A 327 0.21 16.86 -3.41
C ASP A 327 0.93 16.91 -4.78
N GLU A 328 0.58 16.04 -5.73
CA GLU A 328 1.37 15.85 -6.97
C GLU A 328 0.55 15.90 -8.27
N ARG A 329 -0.40 16.82 -8.38
CA ARG A 329 -1.02 17.15 -9.68
C ARG A 329 -0.91 18.64 -9.98
N PRO A 330 -0.02 19.07 -10.92
CA PRO A 330 -0.13 20.42 -11.48
C PRO A 330 -1.51 20.57 -12.14
N VAL A 331 -2.13 21.75 -11.99
CA VAL A 331 -3.52 22.02 -12.42
C VAL A 331 -3.63 22.07 -13.95
N GLY A 332 -3.61 20.90 -14.57
CA GLY A 332 -3.92 20.67 -15.98
C GLY A 332 -5.38 20.24 -16.16
N ASN A 333 -6.09 20.85 -17.12
CA ASN A 333 -7.51 20.63 -17.35
C ASN A 333 -7.87 19.18 -17.74
N PHE A 334 -8.20 18.34 -16.75
CA PHE A 334 -8.83 17.05 -16.99
C PHE A 334 -10.36 17.17 -17.03
N LYS A 335 -10.96 16.75 -18.14
CA LYS A 335 -12.40 16.47 -18.19
C LYS A 335 -12.70 15.29 -17.26
N LEU A 336 -13.63 15.50 -16.33
CA LEU A 336 -14.23 14.44 -15.51
C LEU A 336 -14.87 13.36 -16.41
N VAL A 337 -14.17 12.26 -16.62
CA VAL A 337 -14.78 11.01 -17.08
C VAL A 337 -15.43 10.36 -15.86
N GLN A 338 -16.76 10.21 -15.88
CA GLN A 338 -17.50 9.58 -14.78
C GLN A 338 -17.07 8.12 -14.58
N ARG A 339 -16.25 7.86 -13.55
CA ARG A 339 -16.10 6.51 -12.98
C ARG A 339 -17.43 6.12 -12.32
N ARG A 340 -18.20 5.24 -12.96
CA ARG A 340 -19.36 4.59 -12.34
C ARG A 340 -18.87 3.57 -11.31
N ILE A 341 -19.01 3.90 -10.03
CA ILE A 341 -18.88 2.94 -8.93
C ILE A 341 -20.30 2.70 -8.41
N PHE A 342 -20.81 1.47 -8.59
CA PHE A 342 -22.07 1.05 -7.99
C PHE A 342 -21.82 0.53 -6.59
N TYR A 343 -22.57 1.04 -5.62
CA TYR A 343 -22.74 0.46 -4.30
C TYR A 343 -24.15 -0.14 -4.22
N ILE A 344 -24.29 -1.34 -3.67
CA ILE A 344 -25.57 -1.94 -3.30
C ILE A 344 -25.55 -2.14 -1.79
N ASN A 345 -26.54 -1.57 -1.11
CA ASN A 345 -27.07 -2.05 0.15
C ASN A 345 -28.59 -2.16 -0.02
N ASP A 346 -29.20 -3.12 0.67
CA ASP A 346 -30.51 -3.66 0.33
C ASP A 346 -31.72 -2.73 0.58
N LEU A 347 -32.78 -3.04 -0.18
CA LEU A 347 -34.19 -2.77 0.12
C LEU A 347 -34.62 -1.32 0.42
N THR A 348 -35.29 -0.72 -0.57
CA THR A 348 -36.56 -0.04 -0.29
C THR A 348 -37.57 -0.34 -1.39
N LEU A 349 -38.68 -0.99 -1.01
CA LEU A 349 -39.80 -1.31 -1.88
C LEU A 349 -40.94 -0.34 -1.53
N GLU A 350 -41.07 0.77 -2.25
CA GLU A 350 -42.22 1.66 -2.15
C GLU A 350 -43.09 1.66 -3.41
N LEU A 351 -44.36 1.32 -3.19
CA LEU A 351 -45.46 1.33 -4.15
C LEU A 351 -46.16 2.69 -4.14
N TYR A 352 -46.10 3.48 -5.23
CA TYR A 352 -47.18 4.40 -5.64
C TYR A 352 -47.05 4.64 -7.16
N LYS A 353 -47.92 4.12 -8.04
CA LYS A 353 -49.34 4.44 -8.35
C LYS A 353 -49.60 5.83 -8.96
N GLY A 354 -50.03 5.83 -10.23
CA GLY A 354 -50.55 6.97 -11.00
C GLY A 354 -49.45 7.71 -11.80
N VAL A 355 -49.64 8.20 -13.03
CA VAL A 355 -50.84 8.47 -13.87
C VAL A 355 -50.40 8.46 -15.36
N GLU A 356 -51.10 7.94 -16.39
CA GLU A 356 -52.35 7.17 -16.51
C GLU A 356 -52.17 5.98 -17.50
N ARG A 357 -52.63 6.12 -18.75
CA ARG A 357 -52.55 5.18 -19.90
C ARG A 357 -52.66 6.00 -21.20
N ARG A 358 -52.09 5.51 -22.31
CA ARG A 358 -52.72 5.42 -23.64
C ARG A 358 -51.82 4.60 -24.60
N PRO A 359 -52.38 4.02 -25.68
CA PRO A 359 -52.01 2.66 -26.06
C PRO A 359 -51.09 2.53 -27.29
N LEU A 360 -50.50 1.35 -27.44
CA LEU A 360 -50.01 0.87 -28.74
C LEU A 360 -51.16 0.90 -29.76
N ARG A 361 -50.97 1.71 -30.80
CA ARG A 361 -51.30 1.42 -32.20
C ARG A 361 -50.34 2.21 -33.08
N ASP A 362 -50.14 1.70 -34.29
CA ASP A 362 -49.37 2.32 -35.37
C ASP A 362 -47.85 2.39 -35.15
N LEU A 363 -47.17 1.26 -35.41
CA LEU A 363 -45.84 1.21 -36.04
C LEU A 363 -45.61 -0.19 -36.68
N LEU A 364 -46.50 -0.55 -37.60
CA LEU A 364 -46.24 -1.51 -38.67
C LEU A 364 -46.75 -0.89 -39.98
N ASN A 365 -45.85 -0.16 -40.65
CA ASN A 365 -45.81 0.15 -42.08
C ASN A 365 -44.42 0.73 -42.39
#